data_AF-O59444-F1
#
_entry.id   AF-O59444-F1
#
_cell.length_a   1.000
_cell.length_b   1.000
_cell.length_c   1.000
_cell.angle_alpha   90.00
_cell.angle_beta   90.00
_cell.angle_gamma   90.00
#
_symmetry.space_group_name_H-M   'P 1'
#
loop_
_entity.id
_entity.type
_entity.pdbx_description
1 polymer ?
#
loop_
_entity_poly.entity_id
_entity_poly.type
_entity_poly.pdbx_seq_one_letter_code
_entity_poly.pdbx_strand_id
1 'polypeptide(L)'
;MLEGIYLALDKMFGPMLRNTHPMWVVTVSGVILGAFFVLLNYFLVDQEKMKRLQKMAKELQEEFKKARESGDEKKLRKLQQKQLELLRLQNELMKDAFLKPMLITWPIIIIFWGWLKRWYFETAIVKYPFNFFLFDIFHKMYHSALKPDELGYFGWYFLTSYVVGTILRKVLDMA
;
A
#
# COMPACT_ATOMS: atom_id res chain seq x y z
N MET A 1 1.16 -27.21 7.20
CA MET A 1 2.26 -26.23 7.33
C MET A 1 1.81 -24.90 7.95
N LEU A 2 0.75 -24.25 7.43
CA LEU A 2 0.26 -22.97 7.99
C LEU A 2 -0.25 -23.08 9.45
N GLU A 3 -0.87 -24.20 9.82
CA GLU A 3 -1.38 -24.41 11.18
C GLU A 3 -0.28 -24.32 12.25
N GLY A 4 0.93 -24.85 11.98
CA GLY A 4 2.06 -24.74 12.91
C GLY A 4 2.52 -23.29 13.10
N ILE A 5 2.53 -22.50 12.02
CA ILE A 5 2.84 -21.07 12.06
C ILE A 5 1.77 -20.33 12.87
N TYR A 6 0.50 -20.62 12.62
CA TYR A 6 -0.59 -19.99 13.35
C TYR A 6 -0.59 -20.35 14.84
N LEU A 7 -0.27 -21.58 15.20
CA LEU A 7 -0.12 -21.99 16.60
C LEU A 7 1.04 -21.26 17.29
N ALA A 8 2.16 -21.05 16.58
CA ALA A 8 3.27 -20.26 17.10
C ALA A 8 2.86 -18.79 17.32
N LEU A 9 2.15 -18.19 16.35
CA LEU A 9 1.60 -16.83 16.47
C LEU A 9 0.57 -16.74 17.61
N ASP A 10 -0.30 -17.74 17.76
CA ASP A 10 -1.28 -17.81 18.85
C ASP A 10 -0.57 -17.89 20.22
N LYS A 11 0.55 -18.62 20.32
CA LYS A 11 1.32 -18.70 21.57
C LYS A 11 2.03 -17.39 21.90
N MET A 12 2.56 -16.69 20.90
CA MET A 12 3.29 -15.43 21.08
C MET A 12 2.35 -14.25 21.33
N PHE A 13 1.29 -14.11 20.52
CA PHE A 13 0.42 -12.94 20.48
C PHE A 13 -0.99 -13.19 21.05
N GLY A 14 -1.39 -14.44 21.28
CA GLY A 14 -2.70 -14.78 21.83
C GLY A 14 -3.04 -14.10 23.16
N PRO A 15 -2.12 -13.98 24.14
CA PRO A 15 -2.39 -13.23 25.37
C PRO A 15 -2.74 -11.76 25.10
N MET A 16 -2.04 -11.13 24.15
CA MET A 16 -2.32 -9.75 23.75
C MET A 16 -3.68 -9.64 23.05
N LEU A 17 -4.01 -10.57 22.15
CA LEU A 17 -5.28 -10.60 21.42
C LEU A 17 -6.50 -10.78 22.33
N ARG A 18 -6.35 -11.53 23.44
CA ARG A 18 -7.44 -11.78 24.40
C ARG A 18 -7.63 -10.67 25.43
N ASN A 19 -6.53 -10.05 25.87
CA ASN A 19 -6.56 -9.09 26.98
C ASN A 19 -6.60 -7.63 26.54
N THR A 20 -6.42 -7.37 25.23
CA THR A 20 -6.37 -6.00 24.68
C THR A 20 -7.54 -5.76 23.77
N HIS A 21 -8.10 -4.54 23.78
CA HIS A 21 -9.17 -4.17 22.85
C HIS A 21 -8.70 -4.34 21.39
N PRO A 22 -9.49 -5.00 20.51
CA PRO A 22 -9.09 -5.31 19.13
C PRO A 22 -8.58 -4.11 18.32
N MET A 23 -9.17 -2.93 18.54
CA MET A 23 -8.73 -1.68 17.92
C MET A 23 -7.24 -1.40 18.13
N TRP A 24 -6.72 -1.55 19.35
CA TRP A 24 -5.32 -1.29 19.64
C TRP A 24 -4.42 -2.33 19.00
N VAL A 25 -4.82 -3.60 19.03
CA VAL A 25 -4.04 -4.69 18.43
C VAL A 25 -3.90 -4.49 16.92
N VAL A 26 -5.01 -4.19 16.23
CA VAL A 26 -5.00 -3.96 14.78
C VAL A 26 -4.24 -2.68 14.43
N THR A 27 -4.35 -1.62 15.24
CA THR A 27 -3.61 -0.37 15.03
C THR A 27 -2.10 -0.58 15.14
N VAL A 28 -1.63 -1.19 16.23
CA VAL A 28 -0.19 -1.43 16.45
C VAL A 28 0.36 -2.34 15.35
N SER A 29 -0.40 -3.36 14.97
CA SER A 29 -0.01 -4.26 13.87
C SER A 29 0.08 -3.52 12.54
N GLY A 30 -0.87 -2.62 12.24
CA GLY A 30 -0.86 -1.77 11.05
C GLY A 30 0.33 -0.81 11.02
N VAL A 31 0.68 -0.23 12.17
CA VAL A 31 1.88 0.61 12.29
C VAL A 31 3.14 -0.18 11.99
N ILE A 32 3.32 -1.34 12.66
CA ILE A 32 4.52 -2.16 12.51
C ILE A 32 4.65 -2.70 11.09
N LEU A 33 3.59 -3.30 10.54
CA LEU A 33 3.64 -3.88 9.20
C LEU A 33 3.68 -2.82 8.10
N GLY A 34 2.95 -1.72 8.25
CA GLY A 34 3.04 -0.58 7.35
C GLY A 34 4.46 -0.02 7.29
N ALA A 35 5.09 0.18 8.45
CA ALA A 35 6.48 0.62 8.53
C ALA A 35 7.45 -0.41 7.93
N PHE A 36 7.28 -1.68 8.27
CA PHE A 36 8.09 -2.78 7.74
C PHE A 36 8.03 -2.82 6.20
N PHE A 37 6.84 -2.73 5.60
CA PHE A 37 6.70 -2.76 4.15
C PHE A 37 7.30 -1.52 3.47
N VAL A 38 7.18 -0.34 4.06
CA VAL A 38 7.79 0.88 3.52
C VAL A 38 9.31 0.79 3.57
N LEU A 39 9.88 0.35 4.70
CA LEU A 39 11.32 0.17 4.84
C LEU A 39 11.85 -0.92 3.91
N LEU A 40 11.15 -2.05 3.81
CA LEU A 40 11.51 -3.13 2.91
C LEU A 40 11.49 -2.65 1.45
N ASN A 41 10.47 -1.88 1.04
CA ASN A 41 10.42 -1.28 -0.28
C ASN A 41 11.58 -0.28 -0.49
N TYR A 42 11.88 0.56 0.52
CA TYR A 42 12.99 1.51 0.47
C TYR A 42 14.33 0.83 0.21
N PHE A 43 14.62 -0.27 0.88
CA PHE A 43 15.88 -1.00 0.72
C PHE A 43 15.95 -1.84 -0.55
N LEU A 44 14.82 -2.35 -1.05
CA LEU A 44 14.80 -3.20 -2.24
C LEU A 44 14.70 -2.43 -3.56
N VAL A 45 14.18 -1.21 -3.53
CA VAL A 45 13.97 -0.38 -4.71
C VAL A 45 15.05 0.69 -4.80
N ASP A 46 15.66 0.82 -5.97
CA ASP A 46 16.64 1.86 -6.27
C ASP A 46 15.95 3.23 -6.34
N GLN A 47 16.01 3.95 -5.22
CA GLN A 47 15.40 5.28 -5.08
C GLN A 47 16.03 6.31 -6.00
N GLU A 48 17.32 6.17 -6.32
CA GLU A 48 18.03 7.11 -7.19
C GLU A 48 17.51 7.02 -8.62
N LYS A 49 17.31 5.79 -9.14
CA LYS A 49 16.70 5.58 -10.45
C LYS A 49 15.27 6.12 -10.51
N MET A 50 14.49 5.94 -9.44
CA MET A 50 13.13 6.49 -9.36
C MET A 50 13.13 8.02 -9.37
N LYS A 51 14.03 8.67 -8.61
CA LYS A 51 14.19 10.15 -8.62
C LYS A 51 14.63 10.67 -9.99
N ARG A 52 15.59 10.00 -10.65
CA ARG A 52 16.02 10.34 -12.01
C ARG A 52 14.86 10.25 -13.00
N LEU A 53 14.05 9.20 -12.93
CA LEU A 53 12.86 9.04 -13.77
C LEU A 53 11.86 10.19 -13.56
N GLN A 54 11.58 10.54 -12.31
CA GLN A 54 10.69 11.66 -11.99
C GLN A 54 11.21 13.00 -12.52
N LYS A 55 12.53 13.23 -12.40
CA LYS A 55 13.16 14.43 -12.95
C LYS A 55 13.00 14.51 -14.47
N MET A 56 13.30 13.42 -15.19
CA MET A 56 13.11 13.36 -16.65
C MET A 56 11.64 13.56 -17.04
N ALA A 57 10.70 13.00 -16.27
CA ALA A 57 9.27 13.17 -16.50
C ALA A 57 8.84 14.64 -16.34
N LYS A 58 9.35 15.32 -15.30
CA LYS A 58 9.09 16.74 -15.05
C LYS A 58 9.69 17.64 -16.13
N GLU A 59 10.95 17.41 -16.50
CA GLU A 59 11.62 18.13 -17.59
C GLU A 59 10.85 17.97 -18.91
N LEU A 60 10.42 16.75 -19.23
CA LEU A 60 9.63 16.48 -20.43
C LEU A 60 8.27 17.19 -20.38
N GLN A 61 7.59 17.19 -19.24
CA GLN A 61 6.33 17.91 -19.05
C GLN A 61 6.49 19.42 -19.25
N GLU A 62 7.58 20.00 -18.76
CA GLU A 62 7.92 21.42 -18.98
C GLU A 62 8.23 21.71 -20.45
N GLU A 63 8.97 20.84 -21.15
CA GLU A 63 9.23 20.95 -22.58
C GLU A 63 7.94 20.88 -23.41
N PHE A 64 7.02 19.98 -23.05
CA PHE A 64 5.70 19.88 -23.68
C PHE A 64 4.88 21.15 -23.50
N LYS A 65 4.87 21.71 -22.29
CA LYS A 65 4.17 22.98 -22.01
C LYS A 65 4.72 24.09 -22.89
N LYS A 66 6.04 24.26 -22.95
CA LYS A 66 6.71 25.28 -23.78
C LYS A 66 6.44 25.08 -25.27
N ALA A 67 6.52 23.85 -25.77
CA ALA A 67 6.29 23.55 -27.18
C ALA A 67 4.83 23.76 -27.61
N ARG A 68 3.89 23.52 -26.68
CA ARG A 68 2.45 23.79 -26.90
C ARG A 68 2.16 25.28 -26.92
N GLU A 69 2.76 26.04 -26.00
CA GLU A 69 2.67 27.51 -25.97
C GLU A 69 3.29 28.16 -27.22
N SER A 70 4.39 27.59 -27.73
CA SER A 70 5.05 28.09 -28.94
C SER A 70 4.46 27.58 -30.26
N GLY A 71 3.45 26.70 -30.23
CA GLY A 71 2.83 26.13 -31.43
C GLY A 71 3.75 25.29 -32.33
N ASP A 72 4.84 24.74 -31.78
CA ASP A 72 5.84 24.01 -32.57
C ASP A 72 5.46 22.54 -32.73
N GLU A 73 4.70 22.24 -33.79
CA GLU A 73 4.23 20.87 -34.08
C GLU A 73 5.36 19.86 -34.29
N LYS A 74 6.49 20.29 -34.87
CA LYS A 74 7.65 19.39 -35.08
C LYS A 74 8.27 19.01 -33.75
N LYS A 75 8.43 19.98 -32.85
CA LYS A 75 8.93 19.74 -31.50
C LYS A 75 7.96 18.90 -30.68
N LEU A 76 6.64 19.13 -30.78
CA LEU A 76 5.62 18.31 -30.13
C LEU A 76 5.71 16.83 -30.54
N ARG A 77 5.88 16.54 -31.85
CA ARG A 77 6.07 15.15 -32.32
C ARG A 77 7.33 14.50 -31.76
N LYS A 78 8.44 15.25 -31.68
CA LYS A 78 9.68 14.75 -31.05
C LYS A 78 9.50 14.47 -29.55
N LEU A 79 8.78 15.34 -28.84
CA LEU A 79 8.50 15.16 -27.42
C LEU A 79 7.58 13.96 -27.15
N GLN A 80 6.62 13.67 -28.05
CA GLN A 80 5.80 12.45 -27.98
C GLN A 80 6.65 11.19 -28.08
N GLN A 81 7.66 11.16 -28.95
CA GLN A 81 8.57 10.02 -29.03
C GLN A 81 9.37 9.84 -27.74
N LYS A 82 9.91 10.93 -27.16
CA LYS A 82 10.57 10.90 -25.85
C LYS A 82 9.64 10.43 -24.72
N GLN A 83 8.36 10.79 -24.77
CA GLN A 83 7.36 10.33 -23.80
C GLN A 83 7.20 8.81 -23.86
N LEU A 84 7.14 8.23 -25.06
CA LEU A 84 7.07 6.77 -25.23
C LEU A 84 8.32 6.07 -24.69
N GLU A 85 9.50 6.65 -24.89
CA GLU A 85 10.75 6.14 -24.33
C GLU A 85 10.76 6.21 -22.79
N LEU A 86 10.31 7.33 -22.22
CA LEU A 86 10.20 7.50 -20.78
C LEU A 86 9.20 6.50 -20.17
N LEU A 87 8.08 6.23 -20.84
CA LEU A 87 7.13 5.20 -20.43
C LEU A 87 7.75 3.80 -20.45
N ARG A 88 8.59 3.48 -21.44
CA ARG A 88 9.31 2.19 -21.49
C ARG A 88 10.26 2.05 -20.30
N LEU A 89 11.05 3.08 -20.03
CA LEU A 89 11.97 3.11 -18.88
C LEU A 89 11.22 3.02 -17.55
N GLN A 90 10.11 3.74 -17.42
CA GLN A 90 9.22 3.65 -16.27
C GLN A 90 8.73 2.22 -16.06
N ASN A 91 8.25 1.56 -17.12
CA ASN A 91 7.75 0.19 -17.04
C ASN A 91 8.85 -0.81 -16.63
N GLU A 92 10.07 -0.64 -17.11
CA GLU A 92 11.21 -1.48 -16.73
C GLU A 92 11.54 -1.32 -15.24
N LEU A 93 11.68 -0.07 -14.77
CA LEU A 93 11.92 0.23 -13.36
C LEU A 93 10.78 -0.22 -12.47
N MET A 94 9.53 -0.08 -12.92
CA MET A 94 8.36 -0.57 -12.20
C MET A 94 8.39 -2.09 -12.06
N LYS A 95 8.74 -2.86 -13.09
CA LYS A 95 8.83 -4.32 -12.95
C LYS A 95 9.81 -4.71 -11.85
N ASP A 96 10.99 -4.09 -11.84
CA ASP A 96 11.98 -4.36 -10.80
C ASP A 96 11.53 -3.89 -9.42
N ALA A 97 10.94 -2.70 -9.35
CA ALA A 97 10.51 -2.06 -8.11
C ALA A 97 9.25 -2.67 -7.50
N PHE A 98 8.37 -3.26 -8.30
CA PHE A 98 7.14 -3.89 -7.85
C PHE A 98 7.33 -5.39 -7.63
N LEU A 99 7.94 -6.13 -8.55
CA LEU A 99 7.99 -7.58 -8.47
C LEU A 99 8.85 -8.05 -7.29
N LYS A 100 10.01 -7.43 -7.04
CA LYS A 100 10.90 -7.85 -5.95
C LYS A 100 10.25 -7.68 -4.57
N PRO A 101 9.70 -6.51 -4.20
CA PRO A 101 9.00 -6.36 -2.93
C PRO A 101 7.75 -7.22 -2.88
N MET A 102 6.96 -7.25 -3.96
CA MET A 102 5.71 -8.01 -4.01
C MET A 102 5.91 -9.48 -3.70
N LEU A 103 6.91 -10.14 -4.31
CA LEU A 103 7.19 -11.56 -4.09
C LEU A 103 7.59 -11.86 -2.64
N ILE A 104 8.30 -10.94 -1.98
CA ILE A 104 8.71 -11.10 -0.59
C ILE A 104 7.55 -10.80 0.37
N THR A 105 6.74 -9.77 0.08
CA THR A 105 5.66 -9.35 0.97
C THR A 105 4.41 -10.21 0.86
N TRP A 106 4.13 -10.81 -0.29
CA TRP A 106 2.90 -11.60 -0.51
C TRP A 106 2.72 -12.76 0.47
N PRO A 107 3.74 -13.62 0.70
CA PRO A 107 3.63 -14.70 1.68
C PRO A 107 3.37 -14.17 3.09
N ILE A 108 4.06 -13.09 3.47
CA ILE A 108 3.90 -12.45 4.79
C ILE A 108 2.47 -11.94 4.95
N ILE A 109 1.94 -11.26 3.94
CA ILE A 109 0.57 -10.75 3.90
C ILE A 109 -0.42 -11.91 4.04
N ILE A 110 -0.35 -12.95 3.20
CA ILE A 110 -1.29 -14.08 3.26
C ILE A 110 -1.31 -14.71 4.66
N ILE A 111 -0.13 -14.99 5.22
CA ILE A 111 -0.01 -15.63 6.54
C ILE A 111 -0.58 -14.71 7.62
N PHE A 112 -0.17 -13.45 7.65
CA PHE A 112 -0.61 -12.50 8.68
C PHE A 112 -2.12 -12.26 8.62
N TRP A 113 -2.67 -11.98 7.44
CA TRP A 113 -4.09 -11.74 7.26
C TRP A 113 -4.93 -12.98 7.49
N GLY A 114 -4.48 -14.15 7.04
CA GLY A 114 -5.13 -15.43 7.29
C GLY A 114 -5.19 -15.76 8.78
N TRP A 115 -4.12 -15.47 9.52
CA TRP A 115 -4.09 -15.61 10.97
C TRP A 115 -5.01 -14.60 11.67
N LEU A 116 -4.94 -13.32 11.32
CA LEU A 116 -5.76 -12.27 11.94
C LEU A 116 -7.26 -12.47 11.69
N LYS A 117 -7.62 -13.01 10.51
CA LYS A 117 -8.99 -13.42 10.19
C LYS A 117 -9.55 -14.43 11.20
N ARG A 118 -8.74 -15.39 11.68
CA ARG A 118 -9.22 -16.40 12.65
C ARG A 118 -9.68 -15.79 13.97
N TRP A 119 -9.15 -14.61 14.32
CA TRP A 119 -9.45 -13.93 15.58
C TRP A 119 -10.53 -12.85 15.45
N TYR A 120 -10.57 -12.12 14.34
CA TYR A 120 -11.40 -10.93 14.18
C TYR A 120 -12.36 -10.97 12.98
N PHE A 121 -12.66 -12.17 12.45
CA PHE A 121 -13.69 -12.32 11.43
C PHE A 121 -15.02 -11.77 11.95
N GLU A 122 -15.68 -10.93 11.14
CA GLU A 122 -16.96 -10.26 11.47
C GLU A 122 -16.94 -9.45 12.78
N THR A 123 -15.77 -9.12 13.29
CA THR A 123 -15.62 -8.26 14.46
C THR A 123 -15.53 -6.81 14.01
N ALA A 124 -16.46 -5.98 14.47
CA ALA A 124 -16.39 -4.54 14.29
C ALA A 124 -15.23 -3.98 15.13
N ILE A 125 -14.17 -3.50 14.49
CA ILE A 125 -12.99 -2.95 15.16
C ILE A 125 -13.21 -1.49 15.53
N VAL A 126 -13.85 -0.74 14.63
CA VAL A 126 -14.22 0.66 14.84
C VAL A 126 -15.65 0.88 14.36
N LYS A 127 -16.45 1.63 15.12
CA LYS A 127 -17.77 2.11 14.68
C LYS A 127 -17.72 3.62 14.47
N TYR A 128 -18.41 4.12 13.47
CA TYR A 128 -18.44 5.54 13.12
C TYR A 128 -19.87 6.07 13.11
N PRO A 129 -20.10 7.37 13.36
CA PRO A 129 -21.44 7.94 13.52
C PRO A 129 -22.16 8.22 12.19
N PHE A 130 -21.71 7.63 11.09
CA PHE A 130 -22.27 7.83 9.75
C PHE A 130 -22.26 6.50 8.98
N ASN A 131 -23.10 6.37 7.96
CA ASN A 131 -23.01 5.23 7.04
C ASN A 131 -22.11 5.61 5.86
N PHE A 132 -21.16 4.75 5.51
CA PHE A 132 -20.29 4.99 4.36
C PHE A 132 -20.51 3.91 3.30
N PHE A 133 -21.00 4.33 2.12
CA PHE A 133 -21.41 3.42 1.05
C PHE A 133 -20.27 2.47 0.61
N LEU A 134 -19.03 2.93 0.67
CA LEU A 134 -17.88 2.14 0.23
C LEU A 134 -17.64 0.94 1.16
N PHE A 135 -17.84 1.10 2.46
CA PHE A 135 -17.71 0.00 3.42
C PHE A 135 -18.78 -1.06 3.22
N ASP A 136 -20.01 -0.66 2.90
CA ASP A 136 -21.09 -1.59 2.53
C ASP A 136 -20.72 -2.43 1.28
N ILE A 137 -20.16 -1.78 0.23
CA ILE A 137 -19.68 -2.49 -0.96
C ILE A 137 -18.57 -3.49 -0.60
N PHE A 138 -17.60 -3.08 0.23
CA PHE A 138 -16.51 -3.96 0.65
C PHE A 138 -17.02 -5.14 1.49
N HIS A 139 -17.91 -4.92 2.45
CA HIS A 139 -18.47 -6.01 3.25
C HIS A 139 -19.22 -7.02 2.40
N LYS A 140 -20.00 -6.55 1.41
CA LYS A 140 -20.69 -7.41 0.45
C LYS A 140 -19.72 -8.22 -0.41
N MET A 141 -18.62 -7.62 -0.87
CA MET A 141 -17.59 -8.31 -1.66
C MET A 141 -16.92 -9.45 -0.89
N TYR A 142 -16.72 -9.29 0.42
CA TYR A 142 -16.09 -10.30 1.28
C TYR A 142 -17.09 -11.19 2.03
N HIS A 143 -18.39 -11.09 1.70
CA HIS A 143 -19.49 -11.80 2.39
C HIS A 143 -19.44 -11.64 3.92
N SER A 144 -19.13 -10.44 4.40
CA SER A 144 -19.06 -10.12 5.83
C SER A 144 -20.41 -9.63 6.34
N ALA A 145 -20.81 -10.08 7.54
CA ALA A 145 -22.00 -9.59 8.23
C ALA A 145 -21.88 -8.17 8.85
N LEU A 146 -20.76 -7.46 8.63
CA LEU A 146 -20.53 -6.13 9.17
C LEU A 146 -21.46 -5.08 8.56
N LYS A 147 -21.93 -4.15 9.39
CA LYS A 147 -22.82 -3.08 8.96
C LYS A 147 -22.08 -1.95 8.23
N PRO A 148 -22.79 -1.10 7.47
CA PRO A 148 -22.22 0.07 6.79
C PRO A 148 -21.62 1.15 7.70
N ASP A 149 -21.85 1.07 9.02
CA ASP A 149 -21.31 1.93 10.08
C ASP A 149 -20.17 1.28 10.91
N GLU A 150 -19.73 0.08 10.52
CA GLU A 150 -18.70 -0.70 11.21
C GLU A 150 -17.49 -0.95 10.29
N LEU A 151 -16.27 -0.87 10.82
CA LEU A 151 -15.06 -1.18 10.06
C LEU A 151 -14.38 -2.40 10.67
N GLY A 152 -14.20 -3.43 9.86
CA GLY A 152 -13.51 -4.65 10.25
C GLY A 152 -11.99 -4.47 10.36
N TYR A 153 -11.32 -5.53 10.81
CA TYR A 153 -9.86 -5.58 10.96
C TYR A 153 -9.12 -5.26 9.65
N PHE A 154 -9.67 -5.67 8.51
CA PHE A 154 -9.08 -5.36 7.21
C PHE A 154 -9.04 -3.87 6.89
N GLY A 155 -10.19 -3.22 6.97
CA GLY A 155 -10.28 -1.79 6.69
C GLY A 155 -9.46 -0.96 7.68
N TRP A 156 -9.54 -1.27 8.98
CA TRP A 156 -8.85 -0.49 9.99
C TRP A 156 -7.32 -0.63 9.91
N TYR A 157 -6.81 -1.84 9.66
CA TYR A 157 -5.40 -2.06 9.37
C TYR A 157 -4.95 -1.28 8.13
N PHE A 158 -5.74 -1.31 7.05
CA PHE A 158 -5.37 -0.61 5.81
C PHE A 158 -5.22 0.89 6.05
N LEU A 159 -6.17 1.51 6.76
CA LEU A 159 -6.12 2.93 7.09
C LEU A 159 -4.89 3.29 7.94
N THR A 160 -4.67 2.54 9.02
CA THR A 160 -3.54 2.80 9.93
C THR A 160 -2.20 2.60 9.23
N SER A 161 -2.06 1.53 8.46
CA SER A 161 -0.85 1.25 7.65
C SER A 161 -0.62 2.31 6.58
N TYR A 162 -1.68 2.79 5.93
CA TYR A 162 -1.60 3.84 4.91
C TYR A 162 -1.13 5.18 5.49
N VAL A 163 -1.69 5.59 6.64
CA VAL A 163 -1.25 6.81 7.34
C VAL A 163 0.22 6.72 7.73
N VAL A 164 0.62 5.62 8.36
CA VAL A 164 2.03 5.40 8.74
C VAL A 164 2.92 5.38 7.51
N GLY A 165 2.47 4.73 6.43
CA GLY A 165 3.23 4.64 5.21
C GLY A 165 3.41 5.97 4.49
N THR A 166 2.39 6.83 4.47
CA THR A 166 2.52 8.18 3.90
C THR A 166 3.50 9.04 4.69
N ILE A 167 3.47 8.96 6.03
CA ILE A 167 4.42 9.67 6.91
C ILE A 167 5.85 9.16 6.66
N LEU A 168 6.07 7.85 6.70
CA LEU A 168 7.42 7.28 6.56
C LEU A 168 8.02 7.53 5.18
N ARG A 169 7.24 7.41 4.10
CA ARG A 169 7.71 7.74 2.75
C ARG A 169 8.21 9.18 2.65
N LYS A 170 7.50 10.11 3.30
CA LYS A 170 7.91 11.52 3.36
C LYS A 170 9.19 11.72 4.17
N VAL A 171 9.33 11.02 5.30
CA VAL A 171 10.55 11.09 6.15
C VAL A 171 11.77 10.52 5.44
N LEU A 172 11.60 9.45 4.66
CA LEU A 172 12.68 8.79 3.92
C LEU A 172 12.99 9.44 2.57
N ASP A 173 12.35 10.57 2.25
CA ASP A 173 12.46 11.26 0.95
C ASP A 173 12.31 10.28 -0.23
N MET A 174 11.31 9.39 -0.12
CA MET A 174 10.96 8.46 -1.19
C MET A 174 10.29 9.22 -2.32
N ALA A 175 10.71 8.89 -3.54
CA ALA A 175 10.15 9.40 -4.79
C ALA A 175 8.71 8.92 -4.97
#